data_AF-N6W1S8-F1
#
_entry.id   AF-N6W1S8-F1
#
_cell.length_a   1.000
_cell.length_b   1.000
_cell.length_c   1.000
_cell.angle_alpha   90.00
_cell.angle_beta   90.00
_cell.angle_gamma   90.00
#
_symmetry.space_group_name_H-M   'P 1'
#
loop_
_entity.id
_entity.type
_entity.pdbx_description
1 polymer ?
#
loop_
_entity_poly.entity_id
_entity_poly.type
_entity_poly.pdbx_seq_one_letter_code
_entity_poly.pdbx_strand_id
1 'polypeptide(L)'
;MDRHWMDSTVKNSGKSGLSHGEGNEDERQKKKGRLALNLFGLAFLLAGLAVIVFSPLSTLYEHFTSAGWQRVPATLEHIELRTHYGDDSTTWSVETRYRYRFNGRDYMGDRAGYDTGSDNIGDYHSNLVYRMKRAGQQGPVNIWVNPNDPAQSLLVRELRCDKLFFTVLFGGLFVAVGVGIMLLGRIRNRGKVNGEDVIFSSERHGHWLFAFMAIMFLGMSLPGVLAIPKEVDQDNWLVLLVLVFPLAGLWLARMAWTTRRNWRYYGPVPLVLDPSPGQVGGDIGGRIRLSRPDVDVPWQVTLQCVRVRTSSGKNSRRSESIIWQEQQTPHAYNEGTGAVVSFCFCPPTDLPATDASGRNRVLWRVIIDGPQKPVPLERTYQVPVERGTNTSVVTLPKEHIERAARKAEVEAASAAAEQIDVEPFGAGMLIRSRAGRNPGMTLALLVAGIAFSGGSVGLFIAAAEEGVMLYLMSLVFGLFGFPMAVGALFMAGRSLEAKVANNRVQTVRYWCGLALWKRQGALQSRDQLVLTNAGSMTQGHRMTEFFHLDVKSGDKKIRVAEGLAGREVAEAMRDNLARMLRLE
;
A
#
# COMPACT_ATOMS: atom_id res chain seq x y z
N MET A 1 -35.46 -28.97 -76.00
CA MET A 1 -36.63 -28.54 -75.21
C MET A 1 -36.12 -28.01 -73.88
N ASP A 2 -36.74 -26.91 -73.48
CA ASP A 2 -36.71 -26.27 -72.16
C ASP A 2 -35.66 -25.20 -71.84
N ARG A 3 -36.23 -24.08 -71.36
CA ARG A 3 -35.71 -22.72 -71.34
C ARG A 3 -34.91 -22.48 -70.07
N HIS A 4 -33.79 -21.79 -70.26
CA HIS A 4 -33.09 -21.02 -69.25
C HIS A 4 -34.02 -19.97 -68.61
N TRP A 5 -34.13 -19.98 -67.28
CA TRP A 5 -34.38 -18.77 -66.49
C TRP A 5 -33.47 -18.78 -65.26
N MET A 6 -32.70 -17.71 -65.16
CA MET A 6 -31.95 -17.28 -63.98
C MET A 6 -32.94 -16.90 -62.88
N ASP A 7 -32.69 -17.35 -61.66
CA ASP A 7 -33.03 -16.54 -60.49
C ASP A 7 -31.93 -16.64 -59.43
N SER A 8 -31.57 -15.45 -58.96
CA SER A 8 -30.41 -15.12 -58.16
C SER A 8 -30.72 -15.23 -56.67
N THR A 9 -30.00 -16.09 -55.95
CA THR A 9 -29.95 -16.03 -54.48
C THR A 9 -28.49 -15.90 -54.03
N VAL A 10 -28.24 -14.74 -53.44
CA VAL A 10 -26.96 -14.27 -52.90
C VAL A 10 -26.47 -15.22 -51.81
N LYS A 11 -25.27 -15.79 -52.00
CA LYS A 11 -24.49 -16.46 -50.96
C LYS A 11 -24.11 -15.46 -49.87
N ASN A 12 -24.74 -15.55 -48.71
CA ASN A 12 -24.29 -14.87 -47.51
C ASN A 12 -23.32 -15.79 -46.75
N SER A 13 -22.03 -15.75 -47.12
CA SER A 13 -20.96 -16.39 -46.37
C SER A 13 -20.10 -15.33 -45.69
N GLY A 14 -20.10 -15.32 -44.37
CA GLY A 14 -19.03 -14.70 -43.59
C GLY A 14 -19.50 -13.78 -42.47
N LYS A 15 -19.61 -14.33 -41.25
CA LYS A 15 -19.06 -13.77 -40.00
C LYS A 15 -19.59 -14.59 -38.81
N SER A 16 -18.90 -15.67 -38.47
CA SER A 16 -19.09 -16.40 -37.20
C SER A 16 -17.75 -16.69 -36.50
N GLY A 17 -16.76 -15.80 -36.64
CA GLY A 17 -15.37 -16.08 -36.27
C GLY A 17 -14.74 -15.26 -35.13
N LEU A 18 -15.41 -14.24 -34.56
CA LEU A 18 -14.72 -13.26 -33.70
C LEU A 18 -15.23 -13.11 -32.26
N SER A 19 -16.34 -13.75 -31.84
CA SER A 19 -16.82 -13.62 -30.45
C SER A 19 -16.43 -14.77 -29.50
N HIS A 20 -15.77 -15.82 -30.00
CA HIS A 20 -15.45 -17.01 -29.17
C HIS A 20 -14.09 -16.95 -28.44
N GLY A 21 -13.23 -15.98 -28.75
CA GLY A 21 -11.89 -15.86 -28.14
C GLY A 21 -11.89 -15.11 -26.79
N GLU A 22 -12.51 -13.93 -26.74
CA GLU A 22 -12.41 -13.02 -25.59
C GLU A 22 -13.13 -13.54 -24.34
N GLY A 23 -14.32 -14.15 -24.49
CA GLY A 23 -15.04 -14.75 -23.36
C GLY A 23 -14.28 -15.91 -22.71
N ASN A 24 -13.44 -16.61 -23.47
CA ASN A 24 -12.69 -17.77 -23.00
C ASN A 24 -11.41 -17.34 -22.26
N GLU A 25 -10.77 -16.25 -22.68
CA GLU A 25 -9.61 -15.68 -22.00
C GLU A 25 -9.98 -15.02 -20.68
N ASP A 26 -11.12 -14.33 -20.64
CA ASP A 26 -11.59 -13.62 -19.47
C ASP A 26 -12.11 -14.61 -18.39
N GLU A 27 -12.75 -15.70 -18.81
CA GLU A 27 -13.02 -16.85 -17.93
C GLU A 27 -11.74 -17.56 -17.48
N ARG A 28 -10.73 -17.70 -18.35
CA ARG A 28 -9.43 -18.27 -17.98
C ARG A 28 -8.70 -17.39 -16.97
N GLN A 29 -8.72 -16.07 -17.11
CA GLN A 29 -8.11 -15.15 -16.13
C GLN A 29 -8.84 -15.20 -14.79
N LYS A 30 -10.17 -15.26 -14.78
CA LYS A 30 -10.98 -15.43 -13.54
C LYS A 30 -10.71 -16.78 -12.87
N LYS A 31 -10.62 -17.87 -13.66
CA LYS A 31 -10.23 -19.21 -13.16
C LYS A 31 -8.81 -19.22 -12.60
N LYS A 32 -7.86 -18.54 -13.27
CA LYS A 32 -6.47 -18.39 -12.80
C LYS A 32 -6.39 -17.59 -11.49
N GLY A 33 -7.13 -16.49 -11.36
CA GLY A 33 -7.19 -15.69 -10.13
C GLY A 33 -7.76 -16.48 -8.95
N ARG A 34 -8.83 -17.25 -9.18
CA ARG A 34 -9.42 -18.13 -8.16
C ARG A 34 -8.50 -19.28 -7.77
N LEU A 35 -7.83 -19.90 -8.76
CA LEU A 35 -6.84 -20.95 -8.52
C LEU A 35 -5.66 -20.41 -7.70
N ALA A 36 -5.15 -19.23 -8.05
CA ALA A 36 -4.07 -18.57 -7.31
C ALA A 36 -4.46 -18.27 -5.86
N LEU A 37 -5.66 -17.73 -5.62
CA LEU A 37 -6.14 -17.44 -4.27
C LEU A 37 -6.31 -18.73 -3.44
N ASN A 38 -6.82 -19.80 -4.04
CA ASN A 38 -6.97 -21.10 -3.38
C ASN A 38 -5.61 -21.75 -3.07
N LEU A 39 -4.66 -21.72 -4.01
CA LEU A 39 -3.31 -22.24 -3.80
C LEU A 39 -2.57 -21.45 -2.71
N PHE A 40 -2.74 -20.12 -2.70
CA PHE A 40 -2.19 -19.28 -1.65
C PHE A 40 -2.80 -19.62 -0.29
N GLY A 41 -4.13 -19.68 -0.17
CA GLY A 41 -4.79 -20.12 1.06
C GLY A 41 -4.37 -21.53 1.51
N LEU A 42 -4.10 -22.45 0.56
CA LEU A 42 -3.65 -23.81 0.84
C LEU A 42 -2.27 -23.84 1.46
N ALA A 43 -1.34 -23.01 0.98
CA ALA A 43 -0.01 -22.93 1.57
C ALA A 43 -0.05 -22.53 3.05
N PHE A 44 -0.86 -21.53 3.41
CA PHE A 44 -1.03 -21.11 4.81
C PHE A 44 -1.71 -22.18 5.66
N LEU A 45 -2.75 -22.83 5.14
CA LEU A 45 -3.43 -23.93 5.82
C LEU A 45 -2.45 -25.08 6.14
N LEU A 46 -1.66 -25.51 5.15
CA LEU A 46 -0.70 -26.59 5.32
C LEU A 46 0.43 -26.21 6.27
N ALA A 47 0.95 -24.97 6.19
CA ALA A 47 1.97 -24.49 7.12
C ALA A 47 1.46 -24.47 8.57
N GLY A 48 0.25 -23.95 8.81
CA GLY A 48 -0.36 -23.93 10.14
C GLY A 48 -0.62 -25.33 10.70
N LEU A 49 -1.14 -26.24 9.87
CA LEU A 49 -1.32 -27.64 10.26
C LEU A 49 0.01 -28.33 10.55
N ALA A 50 1.05 -28.09 9.75
CA ALA A 50 2.38 -28.66 9.98
C ALA A 50 2.94 -28.21 11.33
N VAL A 51 2.85 -26.92 11.68
CA VAL A 51 3.28 -26.42 12.99
C VAL A 51 2.53 -27.14 14.12
N ILE A 52 1.21 -27.29 14.02
CA ILE A 52 0.40 -27.96 15.05
C ILE A 52 0.76 -29.46 15.16
N VAL A 53 0.95 -30.14 14.04
CA VAL A 53 1.24 -31.59 14.02
C VAL A 53 2.65 -31.88 14.54
N PHE A 54 3.65 -31.13 14.08
CA PHE A 54 5.05 -31.40 14.39
C PHE A 54 5.53 -30.82 15.72
N SER A 55 4.77 -29.90 16.34
CA SER A 55 5.11 -29.36 17.67
C SER A 55 4.14 -29.80 18.77
N PRO A 56 2.96 -29.17 18.97
CA PRO A 56 2.15 -29.50 20.14
C PRO A 56 1.58 -30.93 20.09
N LEU A 57 1.17 -31.42 18.92
CA LEU A 57 0.59 -32.76 18.81
C LEU A 57 1.65 -33.86 19.01
N SER A 58 2.85 -33.69 18.46
CA SER A 58 3.97 -34.62 18.66
C SER A 58 4.41 -34.66 20.13
N THR A 59 4.56 -33.50 20.79
CA THR A 59 4.90 -33.40 22.22
C THR A 59 3.84 -34.06 23.09
N LEU A 60 2.54 -33.82 22.83
CA LEU A 60 1.46 -34.45 23.59
C LEU A 60 1.45 -35.97 23.37
N TYR A 61 1.66 -36.42 22.13
CA TYR A 61 1.75 -37.84 21.83
C TYR A 61 2.89 -38.52 22.60
N GLU A 62 4.10 -37.94 22.58
CA GLU A 62 5.24 -38.45 23.37
C GLU A 62 4.96 -38.41 24.88
N HIS A 63 4.25 -37.39 25.37
CA HIS A 63 3.88 -37.30 26.78
C HIS A 63 2.93 -38.43 27.20
N PHE A 64 1.95 -38.75 26.38
CA PHE A 64 1.02 -39.86 26.60
C PHE A 64 1.70 -41.23 26.47
N THR A 65 2.54 -41.45 25.45
CA THR A 65 3.24 -42.73 25.28
C THR A 65 4.31 -42.96 26.34
N SER A 66 4.88 -41.89 26.89
CA SER A 66 5.80 -41.97 28.03
C SER A 66 5.13 -42.18 29.38
N ALA A 67 3.79 -42.22 29.46
CA ALA A 67 3.04 -42.38 30.73
C ALA A 67 3.44 -43.63 31.52
N GLY A 68 3.70 -44.74 30.83
CA GLY A 68 4.12 -46.01 31.44
C GLY A 68 5.63 -46.19 31.65
N TRP A 69 6.44 -45.16 31.38
CA TRP A 69 7.89 -45.27 31.53
C TRP A 69 8.31 -45.34 33.00
N GLN A 70 9.38 -46.07 33.28
CA GLN A 70 9.87 -46.31 34.64
C GLN A 70 10.93 -45.27 35.03
N ARG A 71 10.95 -44.90 36.32
CA ARG A 71 11.99 -44.02 36.86
C ARG A 71 13.22 -44.84 37.26
N VAL A 72 14.38 -44.46 36.73
CA VAL A 72 15.65 -45.16 36.95
C VAL A 72 16.71 -44.15 37.35
N PRO A 73 17.57 -44.43 38.36
CA PRO A 73 18.69 -43.56 38.69
C PRO A 73 19.74 -43.58 37.56
N ALA A 74 20.20 -42.40 37.17
CA ALA A 74 21.21 -42.19 36.14
C ALA A 74 22.30 -41.24 36.62
N THR A 75 23.51 -41.46 36.13
CA THR A 75 24.64 -40.55 36.33
C THR A 75 24.60 -39.51 35.20
N LEU A 76 24.41 -38.24 35.56
CA LEU A 76 24.46 -37.13 34.62
C LEU A 76 25.92 -36.82 34.27
N GLU A 77 26.32 -37.08 33.03
CA GLU A 77 27.71 -36.89 32.58
C GLU A 77 27.93 -35.47 32.07
N HIS A 78 26.96 -34.92 31.35
CA HIS A 78 27.05 -33.59 30.74
C HIS A 78 25.66 -32.95 30.65
N ILE A 79 25.58 -31.66 30.96
CA ILE A 79 24.42 -30.83 30.63
C ILE A 79 24.86 -29.38 30.43
N GLU A 80 24.56 -28.81 29.26
CA GLU A 80 24.92 -27.45 28.91
C GLU A 80 23.81 -26.73 28.14
N LEU A 81 23.74 -25.42 28.35
CA LEU A 81 22.90 -24.52 27.57
C LEU A 81 23.65 -24.13 26.30
N ARG A 82 23.14 -24.51 25.14
CA ARG A 82 23.64 -24.05 23.84
C ARG A 82 22.91 -22.79 23.43
N THR A 83 23.69 -21.78 23.05
CA THR A 83 23.19 -20.50 22.54
C THR A 83 23.47 -20.43 21.05
N HIS A 84 22.44 -20.17 20.25
CA HIS A 84 22.50 -20.05 18.81
C HIS A 84 22.19 -18.61 18.43
N TYR A 85 23.19 -17.90 17.93
CA TYR A 85 23.06 -16.52 17.46
C TYR A 85 22.57 -16.53 16.01
N GLY A 86 21.42 -15.88 15.76
CA GLY A 86 20.90 -15.63 14.41
C GLY A 86 20.82 -14.13 14.11
N ASP A 87 20.70 -13.79 12.83
CA ASP A 87 20.63 -12.40 12.36
C ASP A 87 19.46 -11.61 12.98
N ASP A 88 18.33 -12.29 13.27
CA ASP A 88 17.10 -11.67 13.78
C ASP A 88 16.83 -11.96 15.27
N SER A 89 17.38 -13.04 15.83
CA SER A 89 17.17 -13.42 17.24
C SER A 89 18.17 -14.46 17.75
N THR A 90 18.39 -14.47 19.07
CA THR A 90 19.14 -15.54 19.76
C THR A 90 18.16 -16.63 20.23
N THR A 91 18.53 -17.90 20.02
CA THR A 91 17.74 -19.06 20.48
C THR A 91 18.59 -19.99 21.33
N TRP A 92 17.94 -20.78 22.20
CA TRP A 92 18.61 -21.67 23.14
C TRP A 92 18.14 -23.11 23.01
N SER A 93 19.03 -24.06 23.29
CA SER A 93 18.71 -25.49 23.40
C SER A 93 19.50 -26.14 24.54
N VAL A 94 19.02 -27.27 25.05
CA VAL A 94 19.74 -28.06 26.06
C VAL A 94 20.43 -29.24 25.41
N GLU A 95 21.75 -29.30 25.57
CA GLU A 95 22.54 -30.49 25.25
C GLU A 95 22.78 -31.26 26.54
N THR A 96 22.48 -32.56 26.55
CA THR A 96 22.64 -33.41 27.74
C THR A 96 23.18 -34.78 27.37
N ARG A 97 23.85 -35.44 28.30
CA ARG A 97 24.26 -36.85 28.22
C ARG A 97 24.26 -37.47 29.61
N TYR A 98 23.66 -38.64 29.73
CA TYR A 98 23.59 -39.39 30.99
C TYR A 98 23.69 -40.89 30.73
N ARG A 99 24.21 -41.61 31.73
CA ARG A 99 24.38 -43.06 31.69
C ARG A 99 23.54 -43.73 32.78
N TYR A 100 22.90 -44.82 32.45
CA TYR A 100 22.00 -45.55 33.34
C TYR A 100 22.09 -47.05 33.11
N ARG A 101 21.62 -47.81 34.10
CA ARG A 101 21.56 -49.26 34.02
C ARG A 101 20.12 -49.74 34.14
N PHE A 102 19.68 -50.53 33.17
CA PHE A 102 18.34 -51.10 33.14
C PHE A 102 18.41 -52.61 32.89
N ASN A 103 17.75 -53.41 33.74
CA ASN A 103 17.79 -54.88 33.69
C ASN A 103 19.21 -55.45 33.56
N GLY A 104 20.17 -54.86 34.29
CA GLY A 104 21.56 -55.32 34.32
C GLY A 104 22.43 -54.88 33.12
N ARG A 105 21.88 -54.17 32.13
CA ARG A 105 22.62 -53.63 30.97
C ARG A 105 22.79 -52.12 31.08
N ASP A 106 23.94 -51.61 30.64
CA ASP A 106 24.24 -50.19 30.63
C ASP A 106 23.75 -49.53 29.33
N TYR A 107 23.18 -48.33 29.45
CA TYR A 107 22.64 -47.54 28.37
C TYR A 107 23.08 -46.07 28.52
N MET A 108 23.07 -45.34 27.40
CA MET A 108 23.30 -43.90 27.38
C MET A 108 22.10 -43.20 26.76
N GLY A 109 21.75 -42.04 27.30
CA GLY A 109 20.70 -41.16 26.78
C GLY A 109 21.21 -39.73 26.64
N ASP A 110 20.63 -39.02 25.68
CA ASP A 110 21.02 -37.67 25.28
C ASP A 110 19.83 -36.69 25.21
N ARG A 111 18.61 -37.16 25.53
CA ARG A 111 17.40 -36.34 25.45
C ARG A 111 17.07 -35.69 26.79
N ALA A 112 17.04 -34.37 26.81
CA ALA A 112 16.62 -33.60 27.98
C ALA A 112 15.10 -33.74 28.23
N GLY A 113 14.29 -33.69 27.18
CA GLY A 113 12.84 -33.80 27.28
C GLY A 113 12.22 -34.04 25.89
N TYR A 114 10.96 -33.62 25.74
CA TYR A 114 10.25 -33.74 24.46
C TYR A 114 10.85 -32.84 23.38
N ASP A 115 11.34 -31.66 23.76
CA ASP A 115 11.92 -30.69 22.85
C ASP A 115 13.40 -30.98 22.57
N THR A 116 13.73 -31.22 21.29
CA THR A 116 15.10 -31.44 20.81
C THR A 116 15.66 -30.25 20.01
N GLY A 117 14.81 -29.30 19.62
CA GLY A 117 15.20 -28.10 18.88
C GLY A 117 15.57 -26.92 19.78
N SER A 118 16.08 -25.84 19.16
CA SER A 118 16.28 -24.56 19.82
C SER A 118 15.04 -23.66 19.72
N ASP A 119 14.84 -22.81 20.72
CA ASP A 119 13.84 -21.74 20.71
C ASP A 119 14.19 -20.64 21.72
N ASN A 120 13.45 -19.53 21.68
CA ASN A 120 13.58 -18.39 22.60
C ASN A 120 12.32 -18.19 23.45
N ILE A 121 11.62 -19.28 23.78
CA ILE A 121 10.32 -19.21 24.46
C ILE A 121 10.51 -19.44 25.96
N GLY A 122 10.49 -18.34 26.71
CA GLY A 122 10.65 -18.32 28.17
C GLY A 122 12.04 -18.73 28.63
N ASP A 123 12.17 -19.01 29.92
CA ASP A 123 13.42 -19.34 30.62
C ASP A 123 13.61 -20.85 30.88
N TYR A 124 12.82 -21.69 30.21
CA TYR A 124 12.80 -23.15 30.45
C TYR A 124 14.19 -23.80 30.31
N HIS A 125 14.93 -23.48 29.23
CA HIS A 125 16.21 -24.13 28.94
C HIS A 125 17.26 -23.82 30.01
N SER A 126 17.39 -22.54 30.39
CA SER A 126 18.35 -22.11 31.43
C SER A 126 17.96 -22.66 32.81
N ASN A 127 16.67 -22.63 33.17
CA ASN A 127 16.18 -23.20 34.44
C ASN A 127 16.40 -24.72 34.51
N LEU A 128 16.15 -25.45 33.41
CA LEU A 128 16.37 -26.89 33.35
C LEU A 128 17.85 -27.22 33.56
N VAL A 129 18.75 -26.55 32.83
CA VAL A 129 20.20 -26.76 32.95
C VAL A 129 20.66 -26.45 34.37
N TYR A 130 20.25 -25.32 34.94
CA TYR A 130 20.62 -24.93 36.31
C TYR A 130 20.17 -25.98 37.34
N ARG A 131 18.89 -26.38 37.30
CA ARG A 131 18.31 -27.35 38.24
C ARG A 131 18.96 -28.73 38.12
N MET A 132 19.17 -29.22 36.90
CA MET A 132 19.73 -30.56 36.69
C MET A 132 21.23 -30.62 36.96
N LYS A 133 21.98 -29.55 36.67
CA LYS A 133 23.40 -29.45 37.03
C LYS A 133 23.58 -29.49 38.55
N ARG A 134 22.73 -28.78 39.30
CA ARG A 134 22.71 -28.84 40.77
C ARG A 134 22.34 -30.22 41.29
N ALA A 135 21.33 -30.87 40.71
CA ALA A 135 20.92 -32.22 41.10
C ALA A 135 22.01 -33.27 40.83
N GLY A 136 22.67 -33.21 39.68
CA GLY A 136 23.77 -34.12 39.32
C GLY A 136 25.00 -33.99 40.23
N GLN A 137 25.24 -32.82 40.81
CA GLN A 137 26.30 -32.61 41.82
C GLN A 137 25.96 -33.24 43.17
N GLN A 138 24.68 -33.44 43.48
CA GLN A 138 24.21 -34.03 44.75
C GLN A 138 24.12 -35.57 44.68
N GLY A 139 24.14 -36.15 43.48
CA GLY A 139 24.10 -37.59 43.28
C GLY A 139 23.40 -38.00 41.98
N PRO A 140 23.02 -39.28 41.84
CA PRO A 140 22.27 -39.77 40.70
C PRO A 140 20.94 -39.04 40.51
N VAL A 141 20.58 -38.75 39.26
CA VAL A 141 19.30 -38.12 38.90
C VAL A 141 18.32 -39.17 38.38
N ASN A 142 17.04 -39.01 38.70
CA ASN A 142 16.01 -39.92 38.20
C ASN A 142 15.62 -39.53 36.77
N ILE A 143 15.85 -40.44 35.82
CA ILE A 143 15.42 -40.32 34.42
C ILE A 143 14.21 -41.22 34.18
N TRP A 144 13.54 -41.04 33.05
CA TRP A 144 12.46 -41.92 32.59
C TRP A 144 12.96 -42.83 31.47
N VAL A 145 12.76 -44.14 31.61
CA VAL A 145 13.19 -45.15 30.64
C VAL A 145 11.99 -45.93 30.14
N ASN A 146 11.91 -46.15 28.83
CA ASN A 146 10.89 -46.99 28.23
C ASN A 146 11.18 -48.47 28.55
N PRO A 147 10.32 -49.18 29.29
CA PRO A 147 10.58 -50.58 29.65
C PRO A 147 10.55 -51.54 28.45
N ASN A 148 9.84 -51.16 27.37
CA ASN A 148 9.72 -51.97 26.17
C ASN A 148 10.86 -51.73 25.18
N ASP A 149 11.51 -50.55 25.24
CA ASP A 149 12.69 -50.20 24.45
C ASP A 149 13.65 -49.36 25.31
N PRO A 150 14.51 -50.01 26.11
CA PRO A 150 15.34 -49.32 27.09
C PRO A 150 16.39 -48.37 26.50
N ALA A 151 16.55 -48.30 25.17
CA ALA A 151 17.37 -47.26 24.54
C ALA A 151 16.67 -45.89 24.56
N GLN A 152 15.34 -45.86 24.63
CA GLN A 152 14.56 -44.63 24.73
C GLN A 152 14.50 -44.17 26.18
N SER A 153 15.03 -42.97 26.42
CA SER A 153 15.01 -42.33 27.74
C SER A 153 14.83 -40.83 27.63
N LEU A 154 14.35 -40.23 28.72
CA LEU A 154 14.13 -38.79 28.86
C LEU A 154 14.62 -38.33 30.24
N LEU A 155 15.39 -37.25 30.29
CA LEU A 155 15.82 -36.66 31.55
C LEU A 155 14.64 -36.09 32.35
N VAL A 156 13.74 -35.35 31.70
CA VAL A 156 12.49 -34.83 32.30
C VAL A 156 11.30 -35.05 31.37
N ARG A 157 10.10 -35.17 31.98
CA ARG A 157 8.80 -35.31 31.30
C ARG A 157 7.92 -34.08 31.51
N GLU A 158 8.52 -32.89 31.41
CA GLU A 158 7.83 -31.62 31.65
C GLU A 158 7.18 -31.10 30.36
N LEU A 159 5.90 -30.73 30.44
CA LEU A 159 5.21 -30.04 29.36
C LEU A 159 5.50 -28.54 29.47
N ARG A 160 6.07 -27.98 28.40
CA ARG A 160 6.27 -26.53 28.28
C ARG A 160 4.97 -25.86 27.86
N CYS A 161 4.05 -25.65 28.80
CA CYS A 161 2.73 -25.08 28.54
C CYS A 161 2.80 -23.75 27.77
N ASP A 162 3.76 -22.88 28.11
CA ASP A 162 3.95 -21.60 27.41
C ASP A 162 4.30 -21.79 25.93
N LYS A 163 5.20 -22.73 25.62
CA LYS A 163 5.55 -23.10 24.24
C LYS A 163 4.36 -23.73 23.51
N LEU A 164 3.65 -24.67 24.14
CA LEU A 164 2.48 -25.31 23.54
C LEU A 164 1.37 -24.30 23.23
N PHE A 165 1.09 -23.39 24.16
CA PHE A 165 0.11 -22.33 23.95
C PHE A 165 0.52 -21.43 22.79
N PHE A 166 1.79 -21.00 22.76
CA PHE A 166 2.32 -20.16 21.68
C PHE A 166 2.22 -20.84 20.30
N THR A 167 2.65 -22.10 20.19
CA THR A 167 2.65 -22.82 18.91
C THR A 167 1.25 -23.19 18.43
N VAL A 168 0.32 -23.51 19.34
CA VAL A 168 -1.10 -23.72 19.01
C VAL A 168 -1.73 -22.42 18.52
N LEU A 169 -1.51 -21.29 19.20
CA LEU A 169 -2.04 -20.00 18.79
C LEU A 169 -1.49 -19.59 17.42
N PHE A 170 -0.18 -19.74 17.20
CA PHE A 170 0.48 -19.44 15.94
C PHE A 170 -0.03 -20.33 14.79
N GLY A 171 -0.02 -21.65 14.97
CA GLY A 171 -0.50 -22.59 13.95
C GLY A 171 -1.99 -22.42 13.66
N GLY A 172 -2.80 -22.20 14.70
CA GLY A 172 -4.24 -21.98 14.59
C GLY A 172 -4.59 -20.72 13.80
N LEU A 173 -3.82 -19.64 13.98
CA LEU A 173 -3.94 -18.43 13.18
C LEU A 173 -3.71 -18.73 11.69
N PHE A 174 -2.61 -19.41 11.34
CA PHE A 174 -2.31 -19.77 9.94
C PHE A 174 -3.39 -20.65 9.30
N VAL A 175 -3.97 -21.59 10.06
CA VAL A 175 -5.10 -22.41 9.62
C VAL A 175 -6.33 -21.55 9.34
N ALA A 176 -6.74 -20.69 10.30
CA ALA A 176 -7.89 -19.81 10.15
C ALA A 176 -7.75 -18.87 8.95
N VAL A 177 -6.54 -18.33 8.75
CA VAL A 177 -6.13 -17.53 7.60
C VAL A 177 -6.33 -18.30 6.28
N GLY A 178 -5.75 -19.50 6.18
CA GLY A 178 -5.82 -20.31 4.97
C GLY A 178 -7.26 -20.64 4.58
N VAL A 179 -8.08 -21.02 5.55
CA VAL A 179 -9.52 -21.28 5.35
C VAL A 179 -10.26 -20.02 4.91
N GLY A 180 -10.04 -18.87 5.57
CA GLY A 180 -10.69 -17.60 5.25
C GLY A 180 -10.44 -17.16 3.81
N ILE A 181 -9.19 -17.24 3.34
CA ILE A 181 -8.80 -16.91 1.96
C ILE A 181 -9.52 -17.82 0.95
N MET A 182 -9.56 -19.13 1.22
CA MET A 182 -10.27 -20.08 0.36
C MET A 182 -11.78 -19.83 0.31
N LEU A 183 -12.40 -19.47 1.43
CA LEU A 183 -13.83 -19.13 1.49
C LEU A 183 -14.14 -17.85 0.71
N LEU A 184 -13.29 -16.82 0.79
CA LEU A 184 -13.42 -15.60 -0.02
C LEU A 184 -13.33 -15.91 -1.53
N GLY A 185 -12.44 -16.82 -1.93
CA GLY A 185 -12.33 -17.29 -3.31
C GLY A 185 -13.56 -18.04 -3.83
N ARG A 186 -14.52 -18.41 -2.97
CA ARG A 186 -15.78 -19.09 -3.34
C ARG A 186 -16.97 -18.13 -3.47
N ILE A 187 -16.86 -16.89 -3.02
CA ILE A 187 -17.94 -15.90 -3.15
C ILE A 187 -18.09 -15.53 -4.64
N ARG A 188 -19.22 -15.93 -5.23
CA ARG A 188 -19.51 -15.84 -6.67
C ARG A 188 -19.87 -14.40 -7.06
N ASN A 189 -19.04 -13.78 -7.89
CA ASN A 189 -19.38 -12.51 -8.54
C ASN A 189 -20.07 -12.75 -9.87
N ARG A 190 -21.40 -12.69 -9.87
CA ARG A 190 -22.19 -12.30 -11.05
C ARG A 190 -23.38 -11.48 -10.60
N GLY A 191 -23.55 -10.30 -11.16
CA GLY A 191 -24.82 -9.59 -11.18
C GLY A 191 -24.98 -8.99 -12.57
N LYS A 192 -25.79 -9.62 -13.43
CA LYS A 192 -26.50 -8.88 -14.47
C LYS A 192 -27.64 -8.17 -13.75
N VAL A 193 -27.64 -6.84 -13.76
CA VAL A 193 -28.79 -6.07 -13.25
C VAL A 193 -29.49 -5.53 -14.48
N ASN A 194 -30.72 -5.98 -14.74
CA ASN A 194 -31.57 -5.54 -15.86
C ASN A 194 -30.98 -5.66 -17.28
N GLY A 195 -30.09 -6.63 -17.53
CA GLY A 195 -29.60 -6.92 -18.88
C GLY A 195 -28.46 -6.01 -19.41
N GLU A 196 -28.07 -4.98 -18.66
CA GLU A 196 -26.93 -4.10 -18.96
C GLU A 196 -25.61 -4.70 -18.45
N ASP A 197 -24.50 -4.46 -19.16
CA ASP A 197 -23.15 -4.81 -18.70
C ASP A 197 -22.70 -3.79 -17.64
N VAL A 198 -22.68 -4.23 -16.39
CA VAL A 198 -22.38 -3.41 -15.23
C VAL A 198 -20.93 -3.59 -14.78
N ILE A 199 -20.21 -2.48 -14.62
CA ILE A 199 -18.85 -2.45 -14.08
C ILE A 199 -18.90 -2.12 -12.58
N PHE A 200 -18.31 -2.99 -11.77
CA PHE A 200 -18.20 -2.78 -10.32
C PHE A 200 -16.88 -2.12 -9.94
N SER A 201 -16.90 -1.34 -8.85
CA SER A 201 -15.69 -0.69 -8.32
C SER A 201 -14.65 -1.70 -7.83
N SER A 202 -13.36 -1.37 -7.99
CA SER A 202 -12.21 -2.18 -7.56
C SER A 202 -12.07 -2.34 -6.04
N GLU A 203 -12.76 -1.53 -5.23
CA GLU A 203 -12.63 -1.53 -3.76
C GLU A 203 -13.33 -2.68 -3.02
N ARG A 204 -13.92 -3.63 -3.76
CA ARG A 204 -14.91 -4.58 -3.24
C ARG A 204 -14.46 -5.44 -2.04
N HIS A 205 -13.17 -5.77 -1.92
CA HIS A 205 -12.67 -6.70 -0.88
C HIS A 205 -11.58 -6.13 0.02
N GLY A 206 -11.20 -4.85 -0.14
CA GLY A 206 -10.09 -4.25 0.62
C GLY A 206 -10.28 -4.32 2.14
N HIS A 207 -11.52 -4.16 2.61
CA HIS A 207 -11.85 -4.24 4.04
C HIS A 207 -11.58 -5.62 4.66
N TRP A 208 -11.77 -6.71 3.91
CA TRP A 208 -11.47 -8.06 4.41
C TRP A 208 -9.96 -8.30 4.52
N LEU A 209 -9.18 -7.76 3.58
CA LEU A 209 -7.71 -7.82 3.65
C LEU A 209 -7.18 -7.02 4.86
N PHE A 210 -7.71 -5.83 5.11
CA PHE A 210 -7.34 -5.05 6.30
C PHE A 210 -7.78 -5.72 7.59
N ALA A 211 -9.00 -6.27 7.65
CA ALA A 211 -9.49 -7.00 8.82
C ALA A 211 -8.62 -8.23 9.12
N PHE A 212 -8.24 -8.95 8.07
CA PHE A 212 -7.33 -10.09 8.12
C PHE A 212 -5.97 -9.70 8.72
N MET A 213 -5.34 -8.67 8.15
CA MET A 213 -4.01 -8.26 8.58
C MET A 213 -4.05 -7.69 10.01
N ALA A 214 -5.15 -7.03 10.40
CA ALA A 214 -5.39 -6.62 11.77
C ALA A 214 -5.45 -7.80 12.76
N ILE A 215 -6.25 -8.83 12.44
CA ILE A 215 -6.35 -10.04 13.27
C ILE A 215 -4.99 -10.73 13.39
N MET A 216 -4.23 -10.80 12.29
CA MET A 216 -2.91 -11.41 12.29
C MET A 216 -1.93 -10.67 13.20
N PHE A 217 -1.81 -9.34 13.06
CA PHE A 217 -0.92 -8.53 13.89
C PHE A 217 -1.33 -8.56 15.37
N LEU A 218 -2.62 -8.45 15.67
CA LEU A 218 -3.12 -8.51 17.05
C LEU A 218 -2.89 -9.90 17.66
N GLY A 219 -3.21 -10.97 16.94
CA GLY A 219 -3.04 -12.34 17.40
C GLY A 219 -1.57 -12.71 17.63
N MET A 220 -0.69 -12.42 16.67
CA MET A 220 0.75 -12.69 16.79
C MET A 220 1.39 -11.91 17.93
N SER A 221 0.92 -10.69 18.20
CA SER A 221 1.44 -9.88 19.31
C SER A 221 0.95 -10.33 20.68
N LEU A 222 -0.17 -11.06 20.78
CA LEU A 222 -0.83 -11.34 22.05
C LEU A 222 0.09 -12.05 23.07
N PRO A 223 0.84 -13.12 22.73
CA PRO A 223 1.73 -13.76 23.68
C PRO A 223 2.83 -12.82 24.17
N GLY A 224 3.42 -12.03 23.26
CA GLY A 224 4.45 -11.06 23.62
C GLY A 224 3.90 -9.95 24.53
N VAL A 225 2.68 -9.48 24.29
CA VAL A 225 1.99 -8.50 25.16
C VAL A 225 1.70 -9.10 26.55
N LEU A 226 1.30 -10.36 26.63
CA LEU A 226 1.06 -11.06 27.89
C LEU A 226 2.37 -11.35 28.67
N ALA A 227 3.51 -11.41 27.97
CA ALA A 227 4.82 -11.59 28.58
C ALA A 227 5.41 -10.28 29.16
N ILE A 228 4.90 -9.10 28.75
CA ILE A 228 5.44 -7.78 29.17
C ILE A 228 5.62 -7.67 30.69
N PRO A 229 4.64 -8.00 31.56
CA PRO A 229 4.82 -7.82 32.99
C PRO A 229 6.01 -8.61 33.54
N LYS A 230 6.16 -9.87 33.11
CA LYS A 230 7.24 -10.75 33.56
C LYS A 230 8.62 -10.28 33.08
N GLU A 231 8.69 -9.72 31.88
CA GLU A 231 9.94 -9.27 31.25
C GLU A 231 10.38 -7.90 31.79
N VAL A 232 9.44 -7.00 32.09
CA VAL A 232 9.75 -5.72 32.75
C VAL A 232 10.25 -5.94 34.17
N ASP A 233 9.71 -6.92 34.89
CA ASP A 233 10.22 -7.34 36.21
C ASP A 233 11.67 -7.87 36.14
N GLN A 234 12.15 -8.24 34.95
CA GLN A 234 13.52 -8.72 34.67
C GLN A 234 14.43 -7.62 34.08
N ASP A 235 14.06 -6.35 34.23
CA ASP A 235 14.75 -5.17 33.66
C ASP A 235 14.87 -5.16 32.12
N ASN A 236 14.10 -6.00 31.43
CA ASN A 236 14.10 -6.08 29.97
C ASN A 236 13.10 -5.09 29.35
N TRP A 237 13.41 -3.80 29.41
CA TRP A 237 12.56 -2.72 28.86
C TRP A 237 12.37 -2.79 27.33
N LEU A 238 13.24 -3.53 26.62
CA LEU A 238 13.13 -3.72 25.17
C LEU A 238 11.86 -4.49 24.76
N VAL A 239 11.26 -5.27 25.67
CA VAL A 239 10.00 -6.00 25.41
C VAL A 239 8.86 -5.07 25.01
N LEU A 240 8.91 -3.79 25.42
CA LEU A 240 7.90 -2.78 25.05
C LEU A 240 7.85 -2.51 23.55
N LEU A 241 8.92 -2.77 22.78
CA LEU A 241 8.90 -2.66 21.32
C LEU A 241 7.87 -3.60 20.68
N VAL A 242 7.51 -4.70 21.34
CA VAL A 242 6.45 -5.62 20.90
C VAL A 242 5.11 -4.90 20.78
N LEU A 243 4.86 -3.80 21.51
CA LEU A 243 3.63 -3.00 21.43
C LEU A 243 3.44 -2.26 20.10
N VAL A 244 4.48 -2.16 19.26
CA VAL A 244 4.33 -1.60 17.91
C VAL A 244 3.42 -2.48 17.04
N PHE A 245 3.49 -3.80 17.19
CA PHE A 245 2.67 -4.75 16.44
C PHE A 245 1.15 -4.64 16.72
N PRO A 246 0.66 -4.61 17.97
CA PRO A 246 -0.77 -4.41 18.24
C PRO A 246 -1.24 -3.01 17.85
N LEU A 247 -0.40 -1.97 17.96
CA LEU A 247 -0.74 -0.63 17.48
C LEU A 247 -0.94 -0.62 15.95
N ALA A 248 -0.05 -1.28 15.20
CA ALA A 248 -0.24 -1.49 13.76
C ALA A 248 -1.51 -2.29 13.47
N GLY A 249 -1.78 -3.34 14.25
CA GLY A 249 -3.01 -4.13 14.16
C GLY A 249 -4.29 -3.32 14.40
N LEU A 250 -4.31 -2.45 15.42
CA LEU A 250 -5.43 -1.53 15.70
C LEU A 250 -5.63 -0.50 14.59
N TRP A 251 -4.54 0.03 14.03
CA TRP A 251 -4.61 0.93 12.89
C TRP A 251 -5.21 0.25 11.66
N LEU A 252 -4.80 -0.99 11.37
CA LEU A 252 -5.40 -1.81 10.31
C LEU A 252 -6.86 -2.16 10.60
N ALA A 253 -7.23 -2.43 11.87
CA ALA A 253 -8.61 -2.68 12.26
C ALA A 253 -9.48 -1.44 12.03
N ARG A 254 -8.95 -0.25 12.33
CA ARG A 254 -9.61 1.03 12.03
C ARG A 254 -9.80 1.19 10.51
N MET A 255 -8.79 0.89 9.70
CA MET A 255 -8.92 0.90 8.23
C MET A 255 -9.97 -0.09 7.73
N ALA A 256 -9.99 -1.30 8.27
CA ALA A 256 -11.01 -2.30 7.95
C ALA A 256 -12.42 -1.79 8.27
N TRP A 257 -12.58 -1.15 9.44
CA TRP A 257 -13.84 -0.57 9.87
C TRP A 257 -14.28 0.60 8.98
N THR A 258 -13.40 1.53 8.64
CA THR A 258 -13.74 2.68 7.78
C THR A 258 -14.14 2.22 6.39
N THR A 259 -13.39 1.31 5.76
CA THR A 259 -13.75 0.76 4.44
C THR A 259 -15.04 -0.07 4.52
N ARG A 260 -15.28 -0.82 5.60
CA ARG A 260 -16.54 -1.57 5.79
C ARG A 260 -17.73 -0.66 5.99
N ARG A 261 -17.57 0.44 6.73
CA ARG A 261 -18.60 1.48 6.92
C ARG A 261 -18.94 2.15 5.59
N ASN A 262 -17.92 2.47 4.77
CA ASN A 262 -18.11 2.98 3.41
C ASN A 262 -18.91 2.01 2.53
N TRP A 263 -18.50 0.73 2.49
CA TRP A 263 -19.23 -0.30 1.74
C TRP A 263 -20.69 -0.47 2.20
N ARG A 264 -20.95 -0.45 3.52
CA ARG A 264 -22.33 -0.52 4.04
C ARG A 264 -23.16 0.73 3.73
N TYR A 265 -22.54 1.90 3.65
CA TYR A 265 -23.25 3.16 3.45
C TYR A 265 -23.66 3.37 1.98
N TYR A 266 -22.73 3.20 1.03
CA TYR A 266 -22.98 3.44 -0.40
C TYR A 266 -23.30 2.17 -1.21
N GLY A 267 -22.96 0.99 -0.69
CA GLY A 267 -23.17 -0.27 -1.40
C GLY A 267 -22.21 -0.45 -2.60
N PRO A 268 -22.63 -1.22 -3.63
CA PRO A 268 -21.77 -1.62 -4.75
C PRO A 268 -21.58 -0.56 -5.85
N VAL A 269 -22.39 0.51 -5.84
CA VAL A 269 -22.33 1.67 -6.77
C VAL A 269 -21.96 1.27 -8.21
N PRO A 270 -22.85 0.57 -8.92
CA PRO A 270 -22.58 0.07 -10.27
C PRO A 270 -22.44 1.19 -11.30
N LEU A 271 -21.43 1.09 -12.18
CA LEU A 271 -21.25 1.95 -13.35
C LEU A 271 -21.81 1.27 -14.60
N VAL A 272 -22.66 1.99 -15.32
CA VAL A 272 -23.15 1.63 -16.66
C VAL A 272 -22.49 2.58 -17.65
N LEU A 273 -21.75 2.05 -18.62
CA LEU A 273 -21.11 2.83 -19.67
C LEU A 273 -22.05 3.04 -20.86
N ASP A 274 -21.93 4.20 -21.49
CA ASP A 274 -22.64 4.55 -22.72
C ASP A 274 -21.79 5.52 -23.56
N PRO A 275 -21.20 5.10 -24.69
CA PRO A 275 -21.22 3.75 -25.26
C PRO A 275 -20.40 2.73 -24.44
N SER A 276 -20.72 1.44 -24.57
CA SER A 276 -19.97 0.33 -23.96
C SER A 276 -19.48 -0.63 -25.05
N PRO A 277 -18.17 -0.72 -25.35
CA PRO A 277 -17.03 0.02 -24.77
C PRO A 277 -17.01 1.53 -25.09
N GLY A 278 -16.34 2.33 -24.25
CA GLY A 278 -16.11 3.76 -24.51
C GLY A 278 -15.22 3.98 -25.73
N GLN A 279 -15.30 5.15 -26.38
CA GLN A 279 -14.63 5.39 -27.66
C GLN A 279 -13.59 6.52 -27.58
N VAL A 280 -12.33 6.23 -27.95
CA VAL A 280 -11.27 7.22 -28.17
C VAL A 280 -11.50 7.88 -29.53
N GLY A 281 -11.76 9.19 -29.54
CA GLY A 281 -12.19 9.94 -30.73
C GLY A 281 -13.70 10.11 -30.86
N GLY A 282 -14.48 9.50 -29.95
CA GLY A 282 -15.89 9.77 -29.72
C GLY A 282 -16.09 10.15 -28.26
N ASP A 283 -17.12 9.59 -27.63
CA ASP A 283 -17.42 9.86 -26.23
C ASP A 283 -17.13 8.67 -25.31
N ILE A 284 -16.75 8.99 -24.09
CA ILE A 284 -16.71 8.07 -22.95
C ILE A 284 -17.68 8.60 -21.91
N GLY A 285 -18.93 8.14 -22.01
CA GLY A 285 -20.01 8.49 -21.11
C GLY A 285 -20.42 7.35 -20.18
N GLY A 286 -21.08 7.70 -19.08
CA GLY A 286 -21.59 6.70 -18.15
C GLY A 286 -22.56 7.27 -17.13
N ARG A 287 -23.32 6.36 -16.52
CA ARG A 287 -24.27 6.65 -15.44
C ARG A 287 -24.00 5.76 -14.25
N ILE A 288 -24.07 6.35 -13.07
CA ILE A 288 -23.92 5.65 -11.80
C ILE A 288 -25.13 5.87 -10.94
N ARG A 289 -25.74 4.77 -10.51
CA ARG A 289 -26.90 4.78 -9.64
C ARG A 289 -26.45 4.65 -8.19
N LEU A 290 -26.73 5.68 -7.41
CA LEU A 290 -26.56 5.72 -5.96
C LEU A 290 -27.89 5.36 -5.30
N SER A 291 -27.83 4.58 -4.23
CA SER A 291 -29.02 4.20 -3.46
C SER A 291 -29.60 5.33 -2.59
N ARG A 292 -29.06 6.56 -2.68
CA ARG A 292 -29.48 7.72 -1.88
C ARG A 292 -29.53 8.99 -2.73
N PRO A 293 -30.47 9.92 -2.43
CA PRO A 293 -30.76 11.10 -3.24
C PRO A 293 -29.86 12.33 -2.96
N ASP A 294 -28.67 12.12 -2.40
CA ASP A 294 -27.81 13.24 -2.01
C ASP A 294 -27.01 13.75 -3.22
N VAL A 295 -27.52 14.82 -3.84
CA VAL A 295 -27.09 15.33 -5.15
C VAL A 295 -26.30 16.63 -5.04
N ASP A 296 -26.60 17.48 -4.05
CA ASP A 296 -26.08 18.86 -3.95
C ASP A 296 -24.74 18.94 -3.18
N VAL A 297 -23.84 18.02 -3.51
CA VAL A 297 -22.52 17.89 -2.90
C VAL A 297 -21.43 18.07 -3.96
N PRO A 298 -20.22 18.51 -3.60
CA PRO A 298 -19.14 18.61 -4.58
C PRO A 298 -18.79 17.23 -5.12
N TRP A 299 -19.08 17.02 -6.40
CA TRP A 299 -18.71 15.83 -7.14
C TRP A 299 -17.58 16.13 -8.11
N GLN A 300 -16.68 15.18 -8.28
CA GLN A 300 -15.64 15.23 -9.30
C GLN A 300 -15.46 13.85 -9.92
N VAL A 301 -15.50 13.78 -11.25
CA VAL A 301 -15.17 12.57 -12.00
C VAL A 301 -13.86 12.81 -12.73
N THR A 302 -12.95 11.84 -12.63
CA THR A 302 -11.66 11.86 -13.29
C THR A 302 -11.56 10.66 -14.23
N LEU A 303 -11.27 10.91 -15.50
CA LEU A 303 -10.93 9.87 -16.48
C LEU A 303 -9.41 9.80 -16.63
N GLN A 304 -8.84 8.60 -16.56
CA GLN A 304 -7.41 8.36 -16.66
C GLN A 304 -7.06 7.30 -17.69
N CYS A 305 -6.06 7.58 -18.52
CA CYS A 305 -5.35 6.62 -19.35
C CYS A 305 -4.01 6.28 -18.68
N VAL A 306 -3.83 5.02 -18.26
CA VAL A 306 -2.68 4.58 -17.46
C VAL A 306 -1.91 3.48 -18.18
N ARG A 307 -0.60 3.66 -18.32
CA ARG A 307 0.31 2.60 -18.78
C ARG A 307 0.79 1.78 -17.60
N VAL A 308 0.57 0.47 -17.64
CA VAL A 308 1.03 -0.47 -16.62
C VAL A 308 2.14 -1.33 -17.20
N ARG A 309 3.32 -1.25 -16.57
CA ARG A 309 4.47 -2.11 -16.87
C ARG A 309 4.68 -3.13 -15.77
N THR A 310 4.82 -4.40 -16.13
CA THR A 310 5.12 -5.49 -15.21
C THR A 310 6.49 -6.06 -15.55
N SER A 311 7.46 -5.92 -14.63
CA SER A 311 8.80 -6.51 -14.80
C SER A 311 8.75 -8.03 -14.63
N SER A 312 9.64 -8.75 -15.31
CA SER A 312 9.77 -10.22 -15.24
C SER A 312 11.05 -10.58 -14.46
N GLY A 313 10.90 -11.43 -13.45
CA GLY A 313 11.99 -11.89 -12.58
C GLY A 313 11.49 -12.32 -11.19
N LYS A 314 12.38 -12.85 -10.34
CA LYS A 314 12.05 -13.27 -8.95
C LYS A 314 11.43 -12.13 -8.12
N ASN A 315 11.70 -10.87 -8.49
CA ASN A 315 11.10 -9.66 -7.92
C ASN A 315 10.24 -8.92 -8.97
N SER A 316 9.10 -9.50 -9.33
CA SER A 316 8.15 -8.83 -10.23
C SER A 316 7.63 -7.54 -9.58
N ARG A 317 7.80 -6.41 -10.27
CA ARG A 317 7.36 -5.09 -9.81
C ARG A 317 6.40 -4.52 -10.85
N ARG A 318 5.22 -4.10 -10.38
CA ARG A 318 4.22 -3.40 -11.18
C ARG A 318 4.46 -1.90 -11.04
N SER A 319 4.68 -1.22 -12.16
CA SER A 319 4.81 0.24 -12.23
C SER A 319 3.67 0.81 -13.06
N GLU A 320 3.07 1.89 -12.60
CA GLU A 320 2.02 2.61 -13.31
C GLU A 320 2.51 4.01 -13.66
N SER A 321 2.26 4.45 -14.88
CA SER A 321 2.51 5.83 -15.32
C SER A 321 1.28 6.34 -16.05
N ILE A 322 0.75 7.48 -15.63
CA ILE A 322 -0.40 8.12 -16.27
C ILE A 322 0.06 8.70 -17.61
N ILE A 323 -0.64 8.34 -18.69
CA ILE A 323 -0.43 8.89 -20.03
C ILE A 323 -1.24 10.18 -20.18
N TRP A 324 -2.48 10.16 -19.69
CA TRP A 324 -3.43 11.25 -19.83
C TRP A 324 -4.48 11.21 -18.72
N GLN A 325 -4.99 12.37 -18.33
CA GLN A 325 -6.04 12.53 -17.33
C GLN A 325 -6.89 13.76 -17.64
N GLU A 326 -8.20 13.66 -17.43
CA GLU A 326 -9.15 14.79 -17.48
C GLU A 326 -10.11 14.74 -16.29
N GLN A 327 -10.53 15.91 -15.82
CA GLN A 327 -11.44 16.07 -14.69
C GLN A 327 -12.70 16.83 -15.14
N GLN A 328 -13.86 16.39 -14.68
CA GLN A 328 -15.14 17.03 -14.97
C GLN A 328 -16.04 16.99 -13.73
N THR A 329 -16.86 18.03 -13.55
CA THR A 329 -17.96 18.00 -12.57
C THR A 329 -19.15 17.27 -13.20
N PRO A 330 -19.56 16.10 -12.69
CA PRO A 330 -20.66 15.35 -13.28
C PRO A 330 -22.00 16.05 -13.04
N HIS A 331 -23.00 15.71 -13.87
CA HIS A 331 -24.38 16.10 -13.63
C HIS A 331 -25.06 15.05 -12.77
N ALA A 332 -25.38 15.42 -11.53
CA ALA A 332 -26.07 14.57 -10.57
C ALA A 332 -27.54 15.01 -10.48
N TYR A 333 -28.47 14.06 -10.49
CA TYR A 333 -29.91 14.32 -10.35
C TYR A 333 -30.59 13.19 -9.58
N ASN A 334 -31.73 13.49 -8.97
CA ASN A 334 -32.52 12.51 -8.23
C ASN A 334 -33.38 11.68 -9.20
N GLU A 335 -33.35 10.36 -9.05
CA GLU A 335 -34.17 9.41 -9.80
C GLU A 335 -34.79 8.41 -8.82
N GLY A 336 -36.09 8.57 -8.55
CA GLY A 336 -36.81 7.74 -7.58
C GLY A 336 -36.29 7.90 -6.15
N THR A 337 -35.88 6.80 -5.51
CA THR A 337 -35.31 6.77 -4.15
C THR A 337 -33.80 6.96 -4.12
N GLY A 338 -33.16 7.10 -5.28
CA GLY A 338 -31.72 7.24 -5.44
C GLY A 338 -31.31 8.51 -6.19
N ALA A 339 -30.00 8.62 -6.42
CA ALA A 339 -29.42 9.66 -7.27
C ALA A 339 -28.67 9.00 -8.44
N VAL A 340 -28.69 9.66 -9.59
CA VAL A 340 -27.92 9.27 -10.76
C VAL A 340 -26.84 10.31 -11.00
N VAL A 341 -25.61 9.86 -11.08
CA VAL A 341 -24.45 10.68 -11.45
C VAL A 341 -24.08 10.34 -12.89
N SER A 342 -24.20 11.31 -13.78
CA SER A 342 -23.90 11.19 -15.21
C SER A 342 -22.68 12.04 -15.59
N PHE A 343 -21.84 11.50 -16.47
CA PHE A 343 -20.65 12.17 -16.99
C PHE A 343 -20.42 11.80 -18.45
N CYS A 344 -19.71 12.66 -19.18
CA CYS A 344 -19.34 12.42 -20.58
C CYS A 344 -18.04 13.16 -20.90
N PHE A 345 -17.02 12.41 -21.29
CA PHE A 345 -15.71 12.90 -21.69
C PHE A 345 -15.50 12.72 -23.20
N CYS A 346 -14.78 13.65 -23.84
CA CYS A 346 -14.42 13.59 -25.26
C CYS A 346 -12.88 13.51 -25.38
N PRO A 347 -12.27 12.34 -25.13
CA PRO A 347 -10.81 12.20 -25.14
C PRO A 347 -10.22 12.47 -26.53
N PRO A 348 -9.02 13.08 -26.60
CA PRO A 348 -8.27 13.26 -27.85
C PRO A 348 -8.05 11.97 -28.66
N THR A 349 -8.04 12.08 -29.99
CA THR A 349 -7.94 10.95 -30.93
C THR A 349 -6.56 10.28 -30.96
N ASP A 350 -5.52 10.94 -30.45
CA ASP A 350 -4.14 10.45 -30.40
C ASP A 350 -3.89 9.44 -29.28
N LEU A 351 -4.86 9.24 -28.38
CA LEU A 351 -4.71 8.36 -27.23
C LEU A 351 -4.82 6.85 -27.60
N PRO A 352 -4.15 5.98 -26.83
CA PRO A 352 -4.23 4.54 -27.04
C PRO A 352 -5.55 3.93 -26.50
N ALA A 353 -6.07 2.92 -27.21
CA ALA A 353 -7.15 2.07 -26.72
C ALA A 353 -6.69 1.16 -25.56
N THR A 354 -7.63 0.55 -24.86
CA THR A 354 -7.36 -0.45 -23.82
C THR A 354 -6.64 -1.66 -24.42
N ASP A 355 -5.52 -2.04 -23.83
CA ASP A 355 -4.78 -3.24 -24.20
C ASP A 355 -4.90 -4.28 -23.08
N ALA A 356 -5.58 -5.39 -23.36
CA ALA A 356 -5.82 -6.46 -22.40
C ALA A 356 -4.60 -7.40 -22.24
N SER A 357 -3.60 -7.35 -23.13
CA SER A 357 -2.58 -8.38 -23.26
C SER A 357 -1.13 -7.86 -23.15
N GLY A 358 -0.24 -8.64 -22.53
CA GLY A 358 1.20 -8.33 -22.48
C GLY A 358 1.73 -7.67 -21.20
N ARG A 359 3.05 -7.40 -21.19
CA ARG A 359 3.79 -6.84 -20.02
C ARG A 359 3.68 -5.32 -19.92
N ASN A 360 3.43 -4.66 -21.04
CA ASN A 360 3.24 -3.22 -21.15
C ASN A 360 1.83 -3.01 -21.71
N ARG A 361 0.88 -2.64 -20.86
CA ARG A 361 -0.53 -2.55 -21.20
C ARG A 361 -1.09 -1.18 -20.88
N VAL A 362 -2.16 -0.80 -21.56
CA VAL A 362 -2.89 0.45 -21.35
C VAL A 362 -4.22 0.13 -20.70
N LEU A 363 -4.50 0.77 -19.57
CA LEU A 363 -5.75 0.64 -18.82
C LEU A 363 -6.41 2.01 -18.71
N TRP A 364 -7.72 2.04 -18.91
CA TRP A 364 -8.53 3.21 -18.65
C TRP A 364 -9.26 3.08 -17.31
N ARG A 365 -9.32 4.18 -16.56
CA ARG A 365 -9.96 4.23 -15.24
C ARG A 365 -10.85 5.45 -15.13
N VAL A 366 -12.03 5.24 -14.56
CA VAL A 366 -12.91 6.31 -14.09
C VAL A 366 -12.82 6.33 -12.58
N ILE A 367 -12.45 7.48 -12.01
CA ILE A 367 -12.39 7.72 -10.57
C ILE A 367 -13.46 8.73 -10.22
N ILE A 368 -14.20 8.47 -9.16
CA ILE A 368 -15.31 9.31 -8.74
C ILE A 368 -15.11 9.66 -7.30
N ASP A 369 -15.00 10.97 -7.09
CA ASP A 369 -14.87 11.61 -5.80
C ASP A 369 -16.19 12.31 -5.51
N GLY A 370 -16.86 11.85 -4.45
CA GLY A 370 -18.13 12.38 -3.99
C GLY A 370 -18.04 13.04 -2.62
N PRO A 371 -19.16 13.09 -1.86
CA PRO A 371 -19.20 13.77 -0.57
C PRO A 371 -18.23 13.14 0.45
N GLN A 372 -17.60 14.01 1.26
CA GLN A 372 -16.65 13.62 2.32
C GLN A 372 -17.34 13.26 3.65
N LYS A 373 -18.60 13.70 3.83
CA LYS A 373 -19.40 13.49 5.05
C LYS A 373 -20.74 12.83 4.66
N PRO A 374 -21.28 11.90 5.46
CA PRO A 374 -20.76 11.37 6.72
C PRO A 374 -19.66 10.30 6.55
N VAL A 375 -19.47 9.78 5.33
CA VAL A 375 -18.39 8.84 4.97
C VAL A 375 -17.85 9.27 3.61
N PRO A 376 -16.51 9.33 3.40
CA PRO A 376 -15.96 9.72 2.11
C PRO A 376 -16.32 8.72 1.02
N LEU A 377 -16.85 9.21 -0.11
CA LEU A 377 -17.09 8.43 -1.31
C LEU A 377 -15.96 8.63 -2.32
N GLU A 378 -15.13 7.60 -2.47
CA GLU A 378 -14.16 7.49 -3.57
C GLU A 378 -14.37 6.12 -4.23
N ARG A 379 -14.53 6.08 -5.56
CA ARG A 379 -14.72 4.83 -6.30
C ARG A 379 -13.91 4.84 -7.59
N THR A 380 -13.10 3.81 -7.76
CA THR A 380 -12.37 3.56 -9.01
C THR A 380 -13.02 2.43 -9.81
N TYR A 381 -13.19 2.64 -11.10
CA TYR A 381 -13.73 1.71 -12.09
C TYR A 381 -12.70 1.52 -13.20
N GLN A 382 -12.47 0.27 -13.64
CA GLN A 382 -11.69 0.00 -14.85
C GLN A 382 -12.66 -0.11 -16.01
N VAL A 383 -12.45 0.70 -17.06
CA VAL A 383 -13.40 0.82 -18.18
C VAL A 383 -12.75 0.32 -19.48
N PRO A 384 -13.45 -0.50 -20.29
CA PRO A 384 -12.99 -0.88 -21.62
C PRO A 384 -13.17 0.31 -22.57
N VAL A 385 -12.13 0.59 -23.36
CA VAL A 385 -12.08 1.73 -24.27
C VAL A 385 -11.45 1.29 -25.59
N GLU A 386 -12.10 1.60 -26.70
CA GLU A 386 -11.69 1.24 -28.07
C GLU A 386 -11.56 2.49 -28.94
N ARG A 387 -10.95 2.38 -30.12
CA ARG A 387 -10.90 3.50 -31.07
C ARG A 387 -12.20 3.52 -31.89
N GLY A 388 -12.87 4.67 -31.93
CA GLY A 388 -14.07 4.86 -32.74
C GLY A 388 -14.69 6.24 -32.55
N THR A 389 -15.84 6.45 -33.18
CA THR A 389 -16.49 7.77 -33.28
C THR A 389 -17.90 7.79 -32.70
N ASN A 390 -18.30 6.76 -31.94
CA ASN A 390 -19.64 6.75 -31.34
C ASN A 390 -19.72 7.79 -30.23
N THR A 391 -20.85 8.50 -30.20
CA THR A 391 -21.16 9.51 -29.19
C THR A 391 -22.08 8.92 -28.12
N SER A 392 -22.06 9.51 -26.94
CA SER A 392 -22.90 9.09 -25.82
C SER A 392 -24.32 9.61 -26.00
N VAL A 393 -25.32 8.83 -25.58
CA VAL A 393 -26.70 9.33 -25.47
C VAL A 393 -26.80 10.27 -24.25
N VAL A 394 -25.89 10.14 -23.28
CA VAL A 394 -25.80 11.00 -22.10
C VAL A 394 -25.22 12.35 -22.48
N THR A 395 -26.09 13.35 -22.67
CA THR A 395 -25.69 14.74 -22.89
C THR A 395 -25.80 15.54 -21.60
N LEU A 396 -24.71 16.21 -21.21
CA LEU A 396 -24.71 17.12 -20.06
C LEU A 396 -25.42 18.44 -20.44
N PRO A 397 -26.32 18.98 -19.60
CA PRO A 397 -26.95 20.27 -19.87
C PRO A 397 -25.89 21.38 -20.03
N LYS A 398 -26.05 22.26 -21.03
CA LYS A 398 -25.10 23.35 -21.31
C LYS A 398 -24.90 24.29 -20.10
N GLU A 399 -25.98 24.61 -19.40
CA GLU A 399 -25.95 25.43 -18.19
C GLU A 399 -25.08 24.81 -17.08
N HIS A 400 -25.07 23.48 -16.97
CA HIS A 400 -24.25 22.76 -15.99
C HIS A 400 -22.76 22.84 -16.36
N ILE A 401 -22.44 22.67 -17.64
CA ILE A 401 -21.06 22.80 -18.14
C ILE A 401 -20.52 24.20 -17.87
N GLU A 402 -21.29 25.25 -18.18
CA GLU A 402 -20.88 26.64 -17.96
C GLU A 402 -20.73 26.98 -16.47
N ARG A 403 -21.65 26.49 -15.62
CA ARG A 403 -21.56 26.67 -14.16
C ARG A 403 -20.33 25.94 -13.59
N ALA A 404 -20.07 24.72 -14.05
CA ALA A 404 -18.91 23.93 -13.64
C ALA A 404 -17.60 24.62 -14.07
N ALA A 405 -17.52 25.11 -15.31
CA ALA A 405 -16.36 25.85 -15.81
C ALA A 405 -16.11 27.14 -14.99
N ARG A 406 -17.16 27.92 -14.72
CA ARG A 406 -17.04 29.13 -13.89
C ARG A 406 -16.59 28.82 -12.47
N LYS A 407 -17.12 27.75 -11.87
CA LYS A 407 -16.73 27.32 -10.52
C LYS A 407 -15.26 26.86 -10.48
N ALA A 408 -14.84 26.08 -11.48
CA ALA A 408 -13.45 25.66 -11.63
C ALA A 408 -12.50 26.86 -11.78
N GLU A 409 -12.87 27.87 -12.58
CA GLU A 409 -12.09 29.11 -12.73
C GLU A 409 -11.96 29.88 -11.41
N VAL A 410 -13.05 30.00 -10.65
CA VAL A 410 -13.04 30.66 -9.33
C VAL A 410 -12.21 29.89 -8.31
N GLU A 411 -12.32 28.55 -8.28
CA GLU A 411 -11.51 27.69 -7.40
C GLU A 411 -10.02 27.70 -7.79
N ALA A 412 -9.72 27.74 -9.08
CA ALA A 412 -8.35 27.90 -9.58
C ALA A 412 -7.78 29.27 -9.19
N ALA A 413 -8.57 30.34 -9.31
CA ALA A 413 -8.17 31.69 -8.92
C ALA A 413 -7.98 31.82 -7.39
N SER A 414 -8.85 31.22 -6.57
CA SER A 414 -8.71 31.24 -5.11
C SER A 414 -7.51 30.41 -4.64
N ALA A 415 -7.29 29.23 -5.20
CA ALA A 415 -6.11 28.41 -4.90
C ALA A 415 -4.81 29.09 -5.31
N ALA A 416 -4.80 29.80 -6.46
CA ALA A 416 -3.68 30.64 -6.86
C ALA A 416 -3.41 31.76 -5.83
N ALA A 417 -4.47 32.43 -5.37
CA ALA A 417 -4.40 33.52 -4.40
C ALA A 417 -3.93 33.06 -3.01
N GLU A 418 -4.28 31.85 -2.57
CA GLU A 418 -3.77 31.29 -1.31
C GLU A 418 -2.27 30.95 -1.36
N GLN A 419 -1.76 30.58 -2.53
CA GLN A 419 -0.36 30.13 -2.72
C GLN A 419 0.60 31.25 -3.11
N ILE A 420 0.07 32.38 -3.62
CA ILE A 420 0.81 33.52 -4.14
C ILE A 420 0.12 34.80 -3.70
N ASP A 421 0.76 35.54 -2.79
CA ASP A 421 0.30 36.88 -2.44
C ASP A 421 0.74 37.85 -3.55
N VAL A 422 -0.23 38.46 -4.23
CA VAL A 422 0.02 39.52 -5.22
C VAL A 422 -0.40 40.84 -4.61
N GLU A 423 0.57 41.67 -4.24
CA GLU A 423 0.32 43.01 -3.71
C GLU A 423 0.66 44.07 -4.77
N PRO A 424 -0.22 45.08 -5.00
CA PRO A 424 0.12 46.22 -5.84
C PRO A 424 1.22 47.06 -5.16
N PHE A 425 2.34 47.29 -5.85
CA PHE A 425 3.47 48.07 -5.35
C PHE A 425 3.78 49.22 -6.33
N GLY A 426 3.27 50.42 -6.04
CA GLY A 426 3.44 51.60 -6.90
C GLY A 426 2.84 51.40 -8.29
N ALA A 427 3.64 51.56 -9.35
CA ALA A 427 3.27 51.27 -10.75
C ALA A 427 3.59 49.82 -11.19
N GLY A 428 3.82 48.91 -10.24
CA GLY A 428 4.19 47.52 -10.49
C GLY A 428 3.52 46.53 -9.53
N MET A 429 3.88 45.25 -9.64
CA MET A 429 3.34 44.17 -8.82
C MET A 429 4.43 43.48 -8.00
N LEU A 430 4.12 43.19 -6.75
CA LEU A 430 4.89 42.34 -5.86
C LEU A 430 4.24 40.96 -5.80
N ILE A 431 4.91 39.95 -6.33
CA ILE A 431 4.46 38.56 -6.34
C ILE A 431 5.29 37.81 -5.30
N ARG A 432 4.66 37.44 -4.19
CA ARG A 432 5.31 36.71 -3.10
C ARG A 432 4.88 35.26 -3.11
N SER A 433 5.86 34.42 -3.32
CA SER A 433 5.78 32.97 -3.27
C SER A 433 6.15 32.50 -1.86
N ARG A 434 5.16 32.07 -1.06
CA ARG A 434 5.32 31.71 0.37
C ARG A 434 6.29 30.53 0.58
N ALA A 435 6.94 30.50 1.75
CA ALA A 435 7.76 29.38 2.21
C ALA A 435 6.89 28.18 2.66
N GLY A 436 7.44 26.97 2.70
CA GLY A 436 6.71 25.78 3.17
C GLY A 436 5.76 25.15 2.15
N ARG A 437 6.13 25.16 0.87
CA ARG A 437 5.33 24.54 -0.22
C ARG A 437 5.42 23.02 -0.15
N ASN A 438 4.27 22.36 -0.08
CA ASN A 438 4.10 20.92 0.19
C ASN A 438 4.52 20.50 1.63
N PRO A 439 3.80 20.97 2.67
CA PRO A 439 4.16 20.70 4.07
C PRO A 439 4.23 19.20 4.37
N GLY A 440 3.40 18.37 3.72
CA GLY A 440 3.42 16.92 3.89
C GLY A 440 4.71 16.27 3.41
N MET A 441 5.22 16.64 2.23
CA MET A 441 6.47 16.10 1.70
C MET A 441 7.67 16.60 2.50
N THR A 442 7.69 17.89 2.85
CA THR A 442 8.74 18.48 3.69
C THR A 442 8.78 17.82 5.07
N LEU A 443 7.62 17.60 5.70
CA LEU A 443 7.52 16.91 6.98
C LEU A 443 7.96 15.45 6.88
N ALA A 444 7.55 14.73 5.83
CA ALA A 444 7.94 13.33 5.62
C ALA A 444 9.46 13.18 5.44
N LEU A 445 10.07 14.02 4.60
CA LEU A 445 11.53 14.05 4.41
C LEU A 445 12.26 14.47 5.69
N LEU A 446 11.70 15.41 6.46
CA LEU A 446 12.27 15.82 7.74
C LEU A 446 12.24 14.69 8.77
N VAL A 447 11.09 14.03 8.95
CA VAL A 447 10.92 12.90 9.90
C VAL A 447 11.81 11.73 9.51
N ALA A 448 11.82 11.34 8.23
CA ALA A 448 12.73 10.32 7.74
C ALA A 448 14.19 10.76 7.93
N GLY A 449 14.53 12.00 7.61
CA GLY A 449 15.88 12.53 7.76
C GLY A 449 16.37 12.48 9.20
N ILE A 450 15.51 12.87 10.15
CA ILE A 450 15.77 12.78 11.59
C ILE A 450 15.90 11.33 12.05
N ALA A 451 15.04 10.41 11.59
CA ALA A 451 15.13 9.00 11.97
C ALA A 451 16.44 8.35 11.48
N PHE A 452 16.83 8.60 10.23
CA PHE A 452 18.06 8.05 9.66
C PHE A 452 19.32 8.71 10.24
N SER A 453 19.34 10.03 10.44
CA SER A 453 20.47 10.72 11.08
C SER A 453 20.58 10.41 12.57
N GLY A 454 19.46 10.35 13.29
CA GLY A 454 19.41 9.89 14.68
C GLY A 454 19.85 8.44 14.84
N GLY A 455 19.40 7.56 13.95
CA GLY A 455 19.87 6.18 13.87
C GLY A 455 21.37 6.08 13.57
N SER A 456 21.90 6.92 12.67
CA SER A 456 23.34 7.01 12.41
C SER A 456 24.13 7.39 13.66
N VAL A 457 23.72 8.42 14.39
CA VAL A 457 24.38 8.84 15.64
C VAL A 457 24.26 7.77 16.73
N GLY A 458 23.08 7.17 16.91
CA GLY A 458 22.87 6.10 17.88
C GLY A 458 23.71 4.85 17.59
N LEU A 459 23.74 4.42 16.33
CA LEU A 459 24.59 3.30 15.89
C LEU A 459 26.08 3.64 16.02
N PHE A 460 26.49 4.90 15.81
CA PHE A 460 27.88 5.32 15.99
C PHE A 460 28.32 5.21 17.45
N ILE A 461 27.44 5.60 18.38
CA ILE A 461 27.70 5.51 19.82
C ILE A 461 27.75 4.04 20.27
N ALA A 462 26.80 3.21 19.80
CA ALA A 462 26.76 1.77 20.12
C ALA A 462 27.90 0.97 19.46
N ALA A 463 28.45 1.45 18.33
CA ALA A 463 29.55 0.79 17.64
C ALA A 463 30.85 0.70 18.47
N ALA A 464 30.97 1.51 19.53
CA ALA A 464 32.07 1.42 20.48
C ALA A 464 32.11 0.07 21.24
N GLU A 465 30.97 -0.60 21.38
CA GLU A 465 30.83 -1.85 22.15
C GLU A 465 30.66 -3.09 21.25
N GLU A 466 30.00 -2.97 20.08
CA GLU A 466 29.56 -4.11 19.26
C GLU A 466 30.35 -4.30 17.93
N GLY A 467 31.35 -3.47 17.65
CA GLY A 467 32.36 -3.70 16.60
C GLY A 467 32.15 -2.97 15.26
N VAL A 468 33.02 -3.28 14.29
CA VAL A 468 33.24 -2.52 13.04
C VAL A 468 32.01 -2.47 12.11
N MET A 469 31.12 -3.47 12.18
CA MET A 469 29.93 -3.53 11.33
C MET A 469 28.94 -2.38 11.62
N LEU A 470 28.78 -1.98 12.89
CA LEU A 470 27.92 -0.85 13.26
C LEU A 470 28.49 0.49 12.79
N TYR A 471 29.81 0.67 12.75
CA TYR A 471 30.43 1.87 12.16
C TYR A 471 30.10 2.00 10.67
N LEU A 472 30.14 0.89 9.93
CA LEU A 472 29.78 0.87 8.51
C LEU A 472 28.29 1.21 8.31
N MET A 473 27.39 0.63 9.11
CA MET A 473 25.96 0.94 9.03
C MET A 473 25.65 2.39 9.43
N SER A 474 26.31 2.90 10.46
CA SER A 474 26.21 4.31 10.86
C SER A 474 26.62 5.25 9.72
N LEU A 475 27.72 4.96 9.02
CA LEU A 475 28.18 5.75 7.87
C LEU A 475 27.14 5.79 6.75
N VAL A 476 26.58 4.63 6.40
CA VAL A 476 25.55 4.53 5.35
C VAL A 476 24.30 5.30 5.74
N PHE A 477 23.80 5.14 6.97
CA PHE A 477 22.62 5.86 7.45
C PHE A 477 22.86 7.38 7.52
N GLY A 478 24.07 7.81 7.90
CA GLY A 478 24.45 9.23 7.95
C GLY A 478 24.54 9.86 6.55
N LEU A 479 25.12 9.14 5.59
CA LEU A 479 25.27 9.59 4.20
C LEU A 479 23.92 9.98 3.57
N PHE A 480 22.84 9.27 3.91
CA PHE A 480 21.50 9.56 3.41
C PHE A 480 20.67 10.43 4.36
N GLY A 481 20.81 10.22 5.67
CA GLY A 481 20.00 10.91 6.69
C GLY A 481 20.29 12.41 6.80
N PHE A 482 21.57 12.81 6.88
CA PHE A 482 21.94 14.22 7.07
C PHE A 482 21.57 15.11 5.86
N PRO A 483 21.90 14.73 4.60
CA PRO A 483 21.50 15.54 3.45
C PRO A 483 19.99 15.64 3.30
N MET A 484 19.25 14.58 3.65
CA MET A 484 17.78 14.57 3.59
C MET A 484 17.18 15.52 4.64
N ALA A 485 17.68 15.53 5.87
CA ALA A 485 17.25 16.45 6.92
C ALA A 485 17.58 17.92 6.57
N VAL A 486 18.81 18.20 6.13
CA VAL A 486 19.22 19.55 5.71
C VAL A 486 18.44 20.02 4.48
N GLY A 487 18.24 19.15 3.50
CA GLY A 487 17.44 19.44 2.31
C GLY A 487 15.97 19.74 2.64
N ALA A 488 15.38 19.01 3.58
CA ALA A 488 14.02 19.27 4.07
C ALA A 488 13.94 20.64 4.77
N LEU A 489 14.90 20.97 5.63
CA LEU A 489 14.98 22.27 6.30
C LEU A 489 15.16 23.43 5.31
N PHE A 490 15.99 23.21 4.28
CA PHE A 490 16.18 24.17 3.20
C PHE A 490 14.90 24.41 2.41
N MET A 491 14.18 23.34 2.07
CA MET A 491 12.91 23.40 1.36
C MET A 491 11.81 24.09 2.17
N ALA A 492 11.79 23.86 3.50
CA ALA A 492 10.84 24.49 4.42
C ALA A 492 11.01 26.02 4.47
N GLY A 493 12.26 26.51 4.52
CA GLY A 493 12.56 27.92 4.72
C GLY A 493 12.60 28.77 3.44
N ARG A 494 12.59 28.16 2.25
CA ARG A 494 12.81 28.87 0.98
C ARG A 494 11.56 29.62 0.52
N SER A 495 11.68 30.91 0.25
CA SER A 495 10.65 31.73 -0.40
C SER A 495 11.20 32.50 -1.60
N LEU A 496 10.30 33.01 -2.44
CA LEU A 496 10.64 33.79 -3.63
C LEU A 496 9.80 35.06 -3.65
N GLU A 497 10.42 36.19 -3.92
CA GLU A 497 9.75 37.47 -4.11
C GLU A 497 10.11 37.98 -5.50
N ALA A 498 9.10 38.31 -6.30
CA ALA A 498 9.27 38.86 -7.63
C ALA A 498 8.59 40.24 -7.72
N LYS A 499 9.37 41.27 -8.01
CA LYS A 499 8.92 42.63 -8.27
C LYS A 499 8.89 42.86 -9.78
N VAL A 500 7.72 43.19 -10.31
CA VAL A 500 7.54 43.50 -11.74
C VAL A 500 7.09 44.94 -11.87
N ALA A 501 7.95 45.82 -12.38
CA ALA A 501 7.66 47.25 -12.55
C ALA A 501 8.38 47.82 -13.78
N ASN A 502 7.73 48.72 -14.52
CA ASN A 502 8.32 49.47 -15.64
C ASN A 502 9.10 48.59 -16.64
N ASN A 503 8.48 47.53 -17.17
CA ASN A 503 9.10 46.54 -18.07
C ASN A 503 10.35 45.84 -17.50
N ARG A 504 10.51 45.81 -16.17
CA ARG A 504 11.62 45.11 -15.49
C ARG A 504 11.08 44.15 -14.45
N VAL A 505 11.69 42.98 -14.39
CA VAL A 505 11.41 41.91 -13.43
C VAL A 505 12.64 41.76 -12.53
N GLN A 506 12.46 41.90 -11.23
CA GLN A 506 13.48 41.64 -10.22
C GLN A 506 13.02 40.51 -9.32
N THR A 507 13.85 39.50 -9.11
CA THR A 507 13.49 38.35 -8.28
C THR A 507 14.54 38.15 -7.20
N VAL A 508 14.09 37.96 -5.97
CA VAL A 508 14.93 37.72 -4.79
C VAL A 508 14.47 36.43 -4.15
N ARG A 509 15.40 35.49 -3.96
CA ARG A 509 15.13 34.28 -3.18
C ARG A 509 15.54 34.51 -1.73
N TYR A 510 14.70 34.10 -0.80
CA TYR A 510 15.02 34.12 0.62
C TYR A 510 15.07 32.71 1.19
N TRP A 511 15.82 32.53 2.27
CA TRP A 511 15.74 31.37 3.13
C TRP A 511 15.59 31.84 4.58
N CYS A 512 14.46 31.48 5.21
CA CYS A 512 14.10 31.95 6.56
C CYS A 512 14.19 33.49 6.71
N GLY A 513 13.87 34.24 5.65
CA GLY A 513 13.95 35.72 5.64
C GLY A 513 15.31 36.30 5.23
N LEU A 514 16.36 35.49 5.09
CA LEU A 514 17.68 35.93 4.62
C LEU A 514 17.72 35.93 3.08
N ALA A 515 18.06 37.06 2.46
CA ALA A 515 18.16 37.18 1.01
C ALA A 515 19.40 36.43 0.50
N LEU A 516 19.19 35.41 -0.34
CA LEU A 516 20.27 34.56 -0.86
C LEU A 516 20.88 35.10 -2.16
N TRP A 517 20.06 35.35 -3.18
CA TRP A 517 20.52 35.92 -4.45
C TRP A 517 19.42 36.67 -5.20
N LYS A 518 19.83 37.67 -5.98
CA LYS A 518 18.96 38.54 -6.77
C LYS A 518 19.19 38.32 -8.27
N ARG A 519 18.11 38.23 -9.05
CA ARG A 519 18.14 38.23 -10.53
C ARG A 519 17.29 39.36 -11.09
N GLN A 520 17.65 39.88 -12.26
CA GLN A 520 16.91 40.96 -12.92
C GLN A 520 16.87 40.75 -14.43
N GLY A 521 15.81 41.22 -15.09
CA GLY A 521 15.67 41.21 -16.54
C GLY A 521 14.56 42.14 -17.04
N ALA A 522 14.45 42.27 -18.35
CA ALA A 522 13.39 43.03 -19.01
C ALA A 522 12.18 42.11 -19.33
N LEU A 523 10.97 42.66 -19.21
CA LEU A 523 9.70 42.04 -19.57
C LEU A 523 8.93 43.03 -20.47
N GLN A 524 8.79 42.72 -21.76
CA GLN A 524 8.23 43.65 -22.75
C GLN A 524 7.01 43.11 -23.51
N SER A 525 6.82 41.79 -23.55
CA SER A 525 5.74 41.14 -24.33
C SER A 525 5.19 39.95 -23.57
N ARG A 526 3.92 39.61 -23.84
CA ARG A 526 3.26 38.42 -23.30
C ARG A 526 4.01 37.12 -23.61
N ASP A 527 4.64 37.01 -24.77
CA ASP A 527 5.34 35.80 -25.24
C ASP A 527 6.59 35.45 -24.40
N GLN A 528 7.07 36.40 -23.60
CA GLN A 528 8.18 36.17 -22.68
C GLN A 528 7.77 35.38 -21.43
N LEU A 529 6.46 35.24 -21.16
CA LEU A 529 5.92 34.49 -20.04
C LEU A 529 5.75 33.01 -20.41
N VAL A 530 6.67 32.17 -19.93
CA VAL A 530 6.70 30.74 -20.24
C VAL A 530 6.38 29.93 -18.99
N LEU A 531 5.43 29.01 -19.13
CA LEU A 531 5.17 27.99 -18.13
C LEU A 531 6.17 26.86 -18.30
N THR A 532 6.96 26.59 -17.25
CA THR A 532 7.88 25.45 -17.21
C THR A 532 7.35 24.38 -16.27
N ASN A 533 7.42 23.12 -16.70
CA ASN A 533 7.00 22.00 -15.88
C ASN A 533 8.00 21.83 -14.72
N ALA A 534 7.48 21.86 -13.48
CA ALA A 534 8.22 21.74 -12.24
C ALA A 534 8.26 20.31 -11.71
N GLY A 535 7.65 19.37 -12.43
CA GLY A 535 7.45 17.99 -12.04
C GLY A 535 5.99 17.69 -11.72
N SER A 536 5.72 16.43 -11.41
CA SER A 536 4.40 15.94 -11.04
C SER A 536 4.48 15.17 -9.73
N MET A 537 3.45 15.32 -8.91
CA MET A 537 3.28 14.54 -7.69
C MET A 537 2.05 13.67 -7.85
N THR A 538 2.24 12.35 -7.70
CA THR A 538 1.13 11.40 -7.68
C THR A 538 0.77 11.10 -6.24
N GLN A 539 -0.40 11.54 -5.80
CA GLN A 539 -0.96 11.22 -4.49
C GLN A 539 -2.17 10.31 -4.67
N GLY A 540 -2.04 9.05 -4.26
CA GLY A 540 -3.07 8.04 -4.46
C GLY A 540 -3.40 7.86 -5.94
N HIS A 541 -4.64 8.18 -6.31
CA HIS A 541 -5.14 8.11 -7.69
C HIS A 541 -5.07 9.44 -8.45
N ARG A 542 -4.53 10.52 -7.87
CA ARG A 542 -4.47 11.83 -8.51
C ARG A 542 -3.03 12.22 -8.83
N MET A 543 -2.79 12.68 -10.06
CA MET A 543 -1.54 13.31 -10.47
C MET A 543 -1.74 14.82 -10.53
N THR A 544 -0.99 15.55 -9.71
CA THR A 544 -0.95 17.01 -9.76
C THR A 544 0.36 17.41 -10.45
N GLU A 545 0.24 18.05 -11.60
CA GLU A 545 1.38 18.67 -12.26
C GLU A 545 1.65 20.04 -11.63
N PHE A 546 2.92 20.31 -11.33
CA PHE A 546 3.34 21.60 -10.84
C PHE A 546 4.00 22.38 -11.97
N PHE A 547 3.71 23.67 -12.03
CA PHE A 547 4.29 24.58 -13.00
C PHE A 547 5.03 25.72 -12.30
N HIS A 548 5.99 26.28 -13.02
CA HIS A 548 6.66 27.52 -12.69
C HIS A 548 6.36 28.55 -13.77
N LEU A 549 6.18 29.81 -13.35
CA LEU A 549 6.07 30.92 -14.28
C LEU A 549 7.44 31.59 -14.40
N ASP A 550 8.08 31.43 -15.55
CA ASP A 550 9.37 32.02 -15.86
C ASP A 550 9.20 33.15 -16.89
N VAL A 551 9.99 34.21 -16.76
CA VAL A 551 10.18 35.26 -17.75
C VAL A 551 11.45 34.98 -18.54
N LYS A 552 11.34 34.88 -19.86
CA LYS A 552 12.47 34.74 -20.77
C LYS A 552 12.98 36.12 -21.17
N SER A 553 14.16 36.50 -20.66
CA SER A 553 14.83 37.74 -21.00
C SER A 553 16.13 37.40 -21.74
N GLY A 554 16.11 37.45 -23.07
CA GLY A 554 17.17 36.92 -23.93
C GLY A 554 17.34 35.41 -23.76
N ASP A 555 18.55 34.96 -23.43
CA ASP A 555 18.87 33.53 -23.19
C ASP A 555 18.69 33.10 -21.72
N LYS A 556 18.31 34.03 -20.82
CA LYS A 556 18.16 33.78 -19.39
C LYS A 556 16.69 33.61 -19.00
N LYS A 557 16.40 32.56 -18.23
CA LYS A 557 15.09 32.33 -17.58
C LYS A 557 15.11 32.90 -16.17
N ILE A 558 14.17 33.81 -15.89
CA ILE A 558 14.01 34.45 -14.58
C ILE A 558 12.69 34.02 -13.98
N ARG A 559 12.74 33.35 -12.84
CA ARG A 559 11.54 32.78 -12.24
C ARG A 559 10.74 33.79 -11.44
N VAL A 560 9.47 33.97 -11.80
CA VAL A 560 8.54 34.94 -11.20
C VAL A 560 7.61 34.28 -10.20
N ALA A 561 7.08 33.10 -10.52
CA ALA A 561 6.27 32.30 -9.60
C ALA A 561 6.70 30.84 -9.60
N GLU A 562 6.56 30.20 -8.44
CA GLU A 562 6.95 28.80 -8.22
C GLU A 562 5.78 28.00 -7.64
N GLY A 563 5.74 26.70 -7.95
CA GLY A 563 4.83 25.74 -7.32
C GLY A 563 3.35 25.92 -7.66
N LEU A 564 3.02 26.41 -8.85
CA LEU A 564 1.63 26.51 -9.32
C LEU A 564 1.07 25.11 -9.52
N ALA A 565 0.11 24.69 -8.69
CA ALA A 565 -0.50 23.37 -8.76
C ALA A 565 -1.60 23.34 -9.83
N GLY A 566 -1.39 22.55 -10.88
CA GLY A 566 -2.33 22.40 -12.00
C GLY A 566 -2.05 23.35 -13.16
N ARG A 567 -2.33 22.86 -14.38
CA ARG A 567 -2.11 23.61 -15.61
C ARG A 567 -3.06 24.80 -15.74
N GLU A 568 -4.33 24.61 -15.43
CA GLU A 568 -5.35 25.66 -15.51
C GLU A 568 -5.03 26.85 -14.58
N VAL A 569 -4.58 26.56 -13.35
CA VAL A 569 -4.13 27.57 -12.38
C VAL A 569 -2.92 28.35 -12.93
N ALA A 570 -1.97 27.65 -13.55
CA ALA A 570 -0.78 28.25 -14.10
C ALA A 570 -1.07 29.13 -15.33
N GLU A 571 -1.97 28.69 -16.20
CA GLU A 571 -2.44 29.45 -17.38
C GLU A 571 -3.25 30.68 -16.96
N ALA A 572 -4.19 30.53 -16.01
CA ALA A 572 -4.96 31.64 -15.45
C ALA A 572 -4.04 32.71 -14.82
N MET A 573 -3.01 32.30 -14.07
CA MET A 573 -2.04 33.22 -13.48
C MET A 573 -1.23 33.97 -14.54
N ARG A 574 -0.77 33.26 -15.59
CA ARG A 574 -0.05 33.87 -16.73
C ARG A 574 -0.92 34.94 -17.40
N ASP A 575 -2.17 34.59 -17.69
CA ASP A 575 -3.09 35.45 -18.43
C ASP A 575 -3.56 36.64 -17.59
N ASN A 576 -3.78 36.45 -16.30
CA ASN A 576 -4.07 37.55 -15.37
C ASN A 576 -2.88 38.51 -15.25
N LEU A 577 -1.66 37.99 -15.14
CA LEU A 577 -0.44 38.79 -15.07
C LEU A 577 -0.19 39.56 -16.37
N ALA A 578 -0.43 38.96 -17.54
CA ALA A 578 -0.35 39.64 -18.83
C ALA A 578 -1.39 40.77 -18.94
N ARG A 579 -2.64 40.51 -18.54
CA ARG A 579 -3.74 41.49 -18.57
C ARG A 579 -3.47 42.67 -17.63
N MET A 580 -2.98 42.40 -16.41
CA MET A 580 -2.67 43.43 -15.42
C MET A 580 -1.49 44.32 -15.82
N LEU A 581 -0.48 43.74 -16.49
CA LEU A 581 0.69 44.49 -16.97
C LEU A 581 0.50 45.17 -18.32
N ARG A 582 -0.69 45.05 -18.94
CA ARG A 582 -1.00 45.57 -20.29
C ARG A 582 0.02 45.12 -21.35
N LEU A 583 0.48 43.88 -21.23
CA LEU A 583 1.38 43.28 -22.20
C LEU A 583 0.54 42.78 -23.38
N GLU A 584 0.83 43.28 -24.58
CA GLU A 584 0.26 42.77 -25.84
C GLU A 584 0.81 41.39 -26.20
#